data_AF-A0A954R317-F1
#
_entry.id   AF-A0A954R317-F1
#
_cell.length_a   1.000
_cell.length_b   1.000
_cell.length_c   1.000
_cell.angle_alpha   90.00
_cell.angle_beta   90.00
_cell.angle_gamma   90.00
#
_symmetry.space_group_name_H-M   'P 1'
#
loop_
_entity.id
_entity.type
_entity.pdbx_description
1 polymer ?
#
loop_
_entity_poly.entity_id
_entity_poly.type
_entity_poly.pdbx_seq_one_letter_code
_entity_poly.pdbx_strand_id
1 'polypeptide(L)'
;MKLRDCVLLLASYELDGFPRTLPSQSARDLLSGWIAMWHPRLLAALEAAPRWQSAAQLPSELNDSLFVLPALAVEKLEADAEQRIADAGGHLLRPHQTTWRDFQDELLRIAASSGLLEVSRNEAIVETASQPSTPVASSPVPALVEELRDDFAALGYAFLQIQLMTRQLRYTSNLDLLQFGQQLTTAAQAALADDRGEAERWLQACFDALGQERDHYYSLDAHLLDITLLAPTTLGKSLTLQLERSGQA
;
A
#
# COMPACT_ATOMS: atom_id res chain seq x y z
N MET A 1 11.10 -14.63 -10.94
CA MET A 1 11.95 -13.60 -10.29
C MET A 1 11.15 -13.03 -9.13
N LYS A 2 11.78 -12.41 -8.12
CA LYS A 2 11.04 -11.93 -6.95
C LYS A 2 11.11 -10.41 -6.88
N LEU A 3 9.97 -9.77 -6.61
CA LEU A 3 9.89 -8.35 -6.35
C LEU A 3 10.82 -7.98 -5.19
N ARG A 4 11.82 -7.16 -5.49
CA ARG A 4 12.85 -6.75 -4.55
C ARG A 4 12.45 -5.49 -3.79
N ASP A 5 11.98 -4.48 -4.51
CA ASP A 5 11.66 -3.17 -3.97
C ASP A 5 10.35 -2.64 -4.57
N CYS A 6 9.52 -2.00 -3.74
CA CYS A 6 8.37 -1.22 -4.18
C CYS A 6 8.44 0.17 -3.52
N VAL A 7 8.65 1.20 -4.34
CA VAL A 7 9.16 2.49 -3.86
C VAL A 7 8.36 3.67 -4.39
N LEU A 8 7.84 4.50 -3.49
CA LEU A 8 7.32 5.82 -3.82
C LEU A 8 8.46 6.85 -3.93
N LEU A 9 8.56 7.51 -5.07
CA LEU A 9 9.50 8.60 -5.30
C LEU A 9 8.90 9.94 -4.83
N LEU A 10 9.56 10.61 -3.89
CA LEU A 10 9.15 11.90 -3.34
C LEU A 10 9.95 13.05 -3.97
N ALA A 11 9.35 14.23 -4.03
CA ALA A 11 10.06 15.45 -4.45
C ALA A 11 11.05 15.98 -3.39
N SER A 12 10.89 15.55 -2.13
CA SER A 12 11.78 15.92 -1.02
C SER A 12 12.84 14.85 -0.79
N TYR A 13 13.92 15.22 -0.08
CA TYR A 13 14.96 14.28 0.35
C TYR A 13 14.49 13.39 1.51
N GLU A 14 13.72 13.98 2.41
CA GLU A 14 13.17 13.31 3.59
C GLU A 14 11.66 13.55 3.69
N LEU A 15 11.00 12.75 4.52
CA LEU A 15 9.57 12.85 4.76
C LEU A 15 9.18 14.12 5.55
N ASP A 16 10.15 14.83 6.16
CA ASP A 16 9.94 16.16 6.74
C ASP A 16 9.47 17.19 5.69
N GLY A 17 9.90 16.98 4.44
CA GLY A 17 9.48 17.75 3.28
C GLY A 17 8.17 17.26 2.64
N PHE A 18 7.47 16.30 3.25
CA PHE A 18 6.19 15.82 2.74
C PHE A 18 5.18 16.97 2.67
N PRO A 19 4.47 17.13 1.55
CA PRO A 19 3.69 18.33 1.31
C PRO A 19 2.49 18.42 2.25
N ARG A 20 2.36 19.56 2.95
CA ARG A 20 1.25 19.83 3.88
C ARG A 20 -0.01 20.32 3.15
N THR A 21 0.17 20.98 2.02
CA THR A 21 -0.90 21.52 1.19
C THR A 21 -0.62 21.19 -0.26
N LEU A 22 -1.62 20.63 -0.94
CA LEU A 22 -1.58 20.33 -2.37
C LEU A 22 -2.97 20.60 -2.96
N PRO A 23 -3.05 20.97 -4.26
CA PRO A 23 -4.29 20.85 -5.01
C PRO A 23 -4.82 19.41 -4.93
N SER A 24 -6.15 19.24 -4.89
CA SER A 24 -6.79 17.94 -4.71
C SER A 24 -6.29 16.87 -5.68
N GLN A 25 -5.98 17.27 -6.93
CA GLN A 25 -5.48 16.35 -7.93
C GLN A 25 -4.06 15.85 -7.66
N SER A 26 -3.16 16.73 -7.21
CA SER A 26 -1.79 16.35 -6.82
C SER A 26 -1.77 15.55 -5.52
N ALA A 27 -2.66 15.87 -4.57
CA ALA A 27 -2.83 15.10 -3.34
C ALA A 27 -3.33 13.68 -3.65
N ARG A 28 -4.33 13.56 -4.53
CA ARG A 28 -4.85 12.27 -5.00
C ARG A 28 -3.76 11.44 -5.66
N ASP A 29 -2.99 12.04 -6.55
CA ASP A 29 -1.92 11.36 -7.29
C ASP A 29 -0.85 10.80 -6.34
N LEU A 30 -0.36 11.61 -5.38
CA LEU A 30 0.60 11.19 -4.36
C LEU A 30 0.06 10.05 -3.48
N LEU A 31 -1.16 10.22 -2.93
CA LEU A 31 -1.75 9.23 -2.02
C LEU A 31 -2.13 7.95 -2.76
N SER A 32 -2.65 8.04 -3.98
CA SER A 32 -2.96 6.85 -4.79
C SER A 32 -1.70 6.09 -5.15
N GLY A 33 -0.61 6.80 -5.47
CA GLY A 33 0.69 6.21 -5.69
C GLY A 33 1.21 5.43 -4.47
N TRP A 34 1.03 5.98 -3.27
CA TRP A 34 1.41 5.30 -2.04
C TRP A 34 0.53 4.07 -1.75
N ILE A 35 -0.79 4.28 -1.68
CA ILE A 35 -1.76 3.28 -1.22
C ILE A 35 -1.81 2.08 -2.18
N ALA A 36 -1.66 2.31 -3.48
CA ALA A 36 -1.72 1.24 -4.47
C ALA A 36 -0.64 0.15 -4.25
N MET A 37 0.50 0.49 -3.65
CA MET A 37 1.56 -0.48 -3.37
C MET A 37 1.19 -1.50 -2.29
N TRP A 38 0.15 -1.23 -1.50
CA TRP A 38 -0.28 -2.06 -0.37
C TRP A 38 -1.31 -3.11 -0.78
N HIS A 39 -1.04 -3.84 -1.86
CA HIS A 39 -1.86 -4.99 -2.27
C HIS A 39 -1.30 -6.29 -1.67
N PRO A 40 -2.12 -7.24 -1.16
CA PRO A 40 -1.62 -8.50 -0.60
C PRO A 40 -0.66 -9.26 -1.51
N ARG A 41 -0.95 -9.35 -2.82
CA ARG A 41 -0.02 -9.98 -3.79
C ARG A 41 1.33 -9.27 -3.92
N LEU A 42 1.38 -7.94 -3.85
CA LEU A 42 2.63 -7.20 -3.91
C LEU A 42 3.41 -7.39 -2.61
N LEU A 43 2.72 -7.30 -1.47
CA LEU A 43 3.32 -7.43 -0.14
C LEU A 43 3.88 -8.84 0.10
N ALA A 44 3.17 -9.88 -0.31
CA ALA A 44 3.66 -11.26 -0.21
C ALA A 44 4.87 -11.53 -1.11
N ALA A 45 4.98 -10.86 -2.26
CA ALA A 45 6.14 -10.96 -3.13
C ALA A 45 7.33 -10.11 -2.63
N LEU A 46 7.05 -8.94 -2.06
CA LEU A 46 8.04 -8.00 -1.52
C LEU A 46 8.63 -8.48 -0.18
N GLU A 47 7.82 -9.17 0.63
CA GLU A 47 8.14 -9.61 2.00
C GLU A 47 8.59 -8.48 2.95
N ALA A 48 8.17 -7.25 2.65
CA ALA A 48 8.42 -6.05 3.42
C ALA A 48 7.33 -5.01 3.17
N ALA A 49 7.29 -3.96 3.99
CA ALA A 49 6.48 -2.79 3.69
C ALA A 49 7.05 -2.01 2.49
N PRO A 50 6.20 -1.45 1.61
CA PRO A 50 6.65 -0.50 0.61
C PRO A 50 7.37 0.68 1.26
N ARG A 51 8.36 1.24 0.57
CA ARG A 51 9.17 2.35 1.08
C ARG A 51 9.00 3.60 0.23
N TRP A 52 9.52 4.71 0.73
CA TRP A 52 9.65 5.94 -0.04
C TRP A 52 11.12 6.36 -0.09
N GLN A 53 11.48 7.15 -1.09
CA GLN A 53 12.80 7.76 -1.21
C GLN A 53 12.72 9.04 -2.04
N SER A 54 13.77 9.84 -2.05
CA SER A 54 13.85 10.99 -2.94
C SER A 54 13.96 10.57 -4.41
N ALA A 55 13.20 11.23 -5.30
CA ALA A 55 13.36 11.08 -6.75
C ALA A 55 14.75 11.53 -7.23
N ALA A 56 15.43 12.40 -6.47
CA ALA A 56 16.78 12.86 -6.77
C ALA A 56 17.88 11.84 -6.38
N GLN A 57 17.53 10.77 -5.64
CA GLN A 57 18.49 9.79 -5.17
C GLN A 57 17.91 8.37 -5.29
N LEU A 58 17.98 7.85 -6.51
CA LEU A 58 17.62 6.46 -6.77
C LEU A 58 18.60 5.48 -6.11
N PRO A 59 18.15 4.25 -5.77
CA PRO A 59 19.01 3.23 -5.20
C PRO A 59 19.99 2.74 -6.26
N SER A 60 21.11 2.18 -5.81
CA SER A 60 22.13 1.61 -6.69
C SER A 60 21.62 0.40 -7.47
N GLU A 61 20.68 -0.35 -6.89
CA GLU A 61 20.07 -1.53 -7.49
C GLU A 61 18.65 -1.17 -7.94
N LEU A 62 18.41 -1.29 -9.24
CA LEU A 62 17.16 -0.89 -9.90
C LEU A 62 16.38 -2.08 -10.47
N ASN A 63 17.00 -3.26 -10.54
CA ASN A 63 16.39 -4.48 -11.07
C ASN A 63 15.30 -5.01 -10.14
N ASP A 64 14.35 -5.76 -10.72
CA ASP A 64 13.28 -6.44 -9.99
C ASP A 64 12.47 -5.52 -9.07
N SER A 65 12.38 -4.23 -9.43
CA SER A 65 11.84 -3.17 -8.58
C SER A 65 10.71 -2.40 -9.27
N LEU A 66 9.72 -1.98 -8.47
CA LEU A 66 8.65 -1.09 -8.90
C LEU A 66 8.87 0.29 -8.29
N PHE A 67 8.97 1.31 -9.13
CA PHE A 67 9.07 2.71 -8.74
C PHE A 67 7.78 3.43 -9.10
N VAL A 68 7.17 4.10 -8.14
CA VAL A 68 5.99 4.95 -8.33
C VAL A 68 6.43 6.40 -8.33
N LEU A 69 6.17 7.11 -9.42
CA LEU A 69 6.52 8.53 -9.59
C LEU A 69 5.26 9.39 -9.67
N PRO A 70 4.88 10.05 -8.56
CA PRO A 70 3.83 11.06 -8.56
C PRO A 70 4.22 12.28 -9.41
N ALA A 71 3.23 12.98 -9.95
CA ALA A 71 3.40 14.16 -10.81
C ALA A 71 4.29 15.25 -10.17
N LEU A 72 4.19 15.44 -8.85
CA LEU A 72 4.96 16.44 -8.11
C LEU A 72 6.47 16.13 -8.03
N ALA A 73 6.87 14.88 -8.24
CA ALA A 73 8.25 14.42 -8.14
C ALA A 73 8.96 14.33 -9.51
N VAL A 74 8.23 14.52 -10.63
CA VAL A 74 8.78 14.38 -11.99
C VAL A 74 9.98 15.30 -12.22
N GLU A 75 9.90 16.56 -11.80
CA GLU A 75 10.98 17.54 -11.99
C GLU A 75 12.24 17.23 -11.16
N LYS A 76 12.15 16.32 -10.21
CA LYS A 76 13.27 15.92 -9.34
C LYS A 76 13.99 14.68 -9.84
N LEU A 77 13.41 13.98 -10.81
CA LEU A 77 14.01 12.79 -11.40
C LEU A 77 15.10 13.20 -12.41
N GLU A 78 16.24 12.52 -12.37
CA GLU A 78 17.32 12.73 -13.34
C GLU A 78 16.85 12.38 -14.76
N ALA A 79 17.37 13.08 -15.78
CA ALA A 79 16.91 12.94 -17.16
C ALA A 79 17.12 11.53 -17.74
N ASP A 80 18.13 10.80 -17.28
CA ASP A 80 18.46 9.43 -17.71
C ASP A 80 17.91 8.34 -16.78
N ALA A 81 17.28 8.71 -15.67
CA ALA A 81 16.82 7.78 -14.64
C ALA A 81 15.81 6.75 -15.16
N GLU A 82 14.85 7.19 -15.98
CA GLU A 82 13.83 6.31 -16.55
C GLU A 82 14.46 5.24 -17.46
N GLN A 83 15.45 5.64 -18.26
CA GLN A 83 16.22 4.72 -19.10
C GLN A 83 17.04 3.75 -18.24
N ARG A 84 17.73 4.26 -17.21
CA ARG A 84 18.52 3.42 -16.29
C ARG A 84 17.67 2.38 -15.54
N ILE A 85 16.48 2.76 -15.11
CA ILE A 85 15.52 1.84 -14.48
C ILE A 85 15.12 0.76 -15.48
N ALA A 86 14.76 1.14 -16.70
CA ALA A 86 14.36 0.21 -17.75
C ALA A 86 15.49 -0.76 -18.15
N ASP A 87 16.71 -0.25 -18.35
CA ASP A 87 17.89 -1.04 -18.72
C ASP A 87 18.27 -2.08 -17.64
N ALA A 88 18.00 -1.75 -16.36
CA ALA A 88 18.20 -2.65 -15.25
C ALA A 88 17.06 -3.66 -15.06
N GLY A 89 15.96 -3.56 -15.81
CA GLY A 89 14.77 -4.40 -15.65
C GLY A 89 13.85 -3.98 -14.50
N GLY A 90 13.96 -2.75 -14.01
CA GLY A 90 12.97 -2.14 -13.12
C GLY A 90 11.82 -1.51 -13.89
N HIS A 91 10.74 -1.15 -13.18
CA HIS A 91 9.58 -0.50 -13.77
C HIS A 91 9.27 0.81 -13.07
N LEU A 92 9.13 1.88 -13.85
CA LEU A 92 8.68 3.19 -13.39
C LEU A 92 7.23 3.41 -13.81
N LEU A 93 6.33 3.59 -12.85
CA LEU A 93 4.90 3.79 -13.08
C LEU A 93 4.45 5.13 -12.50
N ARG A 94 3.41 5.71 -13.11
CA ARG A 94 2.86 7.01 -12.72
C ARG A 94 1.36 6.86 -12.48
N PRO A 95 0.80 7.36 -11.36
CA PRO A 95 -0.62 7.18 -11.05
C PRO A 95 -1.58 7.88 -12.02
N HIS A 96 -1.10 8.88 -12.78
CA HIS A 96 -1.87 9.55 -13.85
C HIS A 96 -3.30 9.96 -13.46
N GLN A 97 -3.48 10.48 -12.24
CA GLN A 97 -4.78 10.95 -11.75
C GLN A 97 -5.87 9.88 -11.56
N THR A 98 -5.53 8.58 -11.61
CA THR A 98 -6.50 7.49 -11.40
C THR A 98 -6.85 7.32 -9.91
N THR A 99 -7.80 6.44 -9.63
CA THR A 99 -8.00 5.99 -8.25
C THR A 99 -6.85 5.07 -7.82
N TRP A 100 -6.68 4.91 -6.51
CA TRP A 100 -5.67 4.00 -5.96
C TRP A 100 -5.95 2.53 -6.34
N ARG A 101 -7.22 2.14 -6.54
CA ARG A 101 -7.57 0.77 -6.99
C ARG A 101 -7.15 0.53 -8.42
N ASP A 102 -7.50 1.45 -9.33
CA ASP A 102 -7.11 1.34 -10.74
C ASP A 102 -5.58 1.28 -10.88
N PHE A 103 -4.87 2.13 -10.10
CA PHE A 103 -3.41 2.15 -10.13
C PHE A 103 -2.81 0.87 -9.52
N GLN A 104 -3.45 0.30 -8.50
CA GLN A 104 -3.04 -0.97 -7.92
C GLN A 104 -3.22 -2.13 -8.91
N ASP A 105 -4.30 -2.15 -9.69
CA ASP A 105 -4.51 -3.15 -10.74
C ASP A 105 -3.44 -3.02 -11.84
N GLU A 106 -3.03 -1.80 -12.18
CA GLU A 106 -1.91 -1.53 -13.08
C GLU A 106 -0.57 -2.04 -12.52
N LEU A 107 -0.25 -1.75 -11.25
CA LEU A 107 0.97 -2.26 -10.60
C LEU A 107 1.01 -3.79 -10.63
N LEU A 108 -0.11 -4.45 -10.30
CA LEU A 108 -0.23 -5.90 -10.34
C LEU A 108 -0.05 -6.46 -11.74
N ARG A 109 -0.65 -5.83 -12.75
CA ARG A 109 -0.53 -6.25 -14.15
C ARG A 109 0.93 -6.18 -14.61
N ILE A 110 1.62 -5.09 -14.33
CA ILE A 110 3.05 -4.94 -14.68
C ILE A 110 3.90 -5.97 -13.92
N ALA A 111 3.74 -6.06 -12.60
CA ALA A 111 4.47 -7.02 -11.78
C ALA A 111 4.25 -8.48 -12.23
N ALA A 112 3.03 -8.85 -12.60
CA ALA A 112 2.70 -10.17 -13.14
C ALA A 112 3.37 -10.42 -14.50
N SER A 113 3.27 -9.45 -15.43
CA SER A 113 3.87 -9.58 -16.77
C SER A 113 5.39 -9.68 -16.76
N SER A 114 6.02 -9.10 -15.73
CA SER A 114 7.47 -9.14 -15.51
C SER A 114 7.92 -10.31 -14.65
N GLY A 115 7.00 -11.18 -14.21
CA GLY A 115 7.34 -12.36 -13.40
C GLY A 115 7.88 -12.02 -12.01
N LEU A 116 7.48 -10.87 -11.42
CA LEU A 116 7.92 -10.37 -10.10
C LEU A 116 7.04 -10.87 -8.94
N LEU A 117 5.85 -11.39 -9.23
CA LEU A 117 4.88 -11.85 -8.22
C LEU A 117 5.05 -13.30 -7.79
N GLU A 118 6.19 -13.94 -8.10
CA GLU A 118 6.45 -15.29 -7.62
C GLU A 118 6.67 -15.25 -6.11
N VAL A 119 5.75 -15.89 -5.37
CA VAL A 119 5.90 -16.08 -3.93
C VAL A 119 6.85 -17.25 -3.72
N SER A 120 7.94 -17.03 -2.97
CA SER A 120 8.78 -18.13 -2.49
C SER A 120 7.91 -19.06 -1.66
N ARG A 121 7.50 -20.19 -2.27
CA ARG A 121 6.83 -21.26 -1.54
C ARG A 121 7.90 -21.83 -0.61
N ASN A 122 7.87 -21.45 0.66
CA ASN A 122 8.76 -22.00 1.68
C ASN A 122 8.81 -23.52 1.50
N GLU A 123 10.02 -24.07 1.37
CA GLU A 123 10.30 -25.50 1.23
C GLU A 123 9.92 -26.23 2.54
N ALA A 124 8.62 -26.41 2.77
CA ALA A 124 8.11 -27.44 3.65
C ALA A 124 7.91 -28.70 2.79
N ILE A 125 8.80 -29.66 3.02
CA ILE A 125 8.86 -31.01 2.45
C ILE A 125 7.46 -31.60 2.24
N VAL A 126 7.05 -31.76 0.98
CA VAL A 126 6.21 -32.87 0.53
C VAL A 126 6.66 -33.26 -0.88
N GLU A 127 7.43 -34.34 -0.97
CA GLU A 127 7.55 -35.13 -2.19
C GLU A 127 6.15 -35.51 -2.68
N THR A 128 5.79 -35.19 -3.92
CA THR A 128 5.44 -36.15 -4.98
C THR A 128 4.84 -35.43 -6.19
N ALA A 129 5.25 -35.89 -7.37
CA ALA A 129 4.66 -35.71 -8.71
C ALA A 129 5.02 -34.45 -9.51
N SER A 130 6.08 -34.62 -10.31
CA SER A 130 6.37 -33.90 -11.55
C SER A 130 5.20 -33.95 -12.54
N GLN A 131 4.77 -32.80 -13.02
CA GLN A 131 4.13 -32.63 -14.33
C GLN A 131 4.72 -31.39 -15.04
N PRO A 132 4.85 -31.40 -16.38
CA PRO A 132 5.42 -30.30 -17.14
C PRO A 132 4.46 -29.10 -17.17
N SER A 133 4.95 -27.94 -16.73
CA SER A 133 4.17 -26.70 -16.65
C SER A 133 3.88 -26.12 -18.04
N THR A 134 2.63 -26.19 -18.46
CA THR A 134 2.00 -25.33 -19.48
C THR A 134 2.09 -23.86 -19.04
N PRO A 135 2.18 -22.87 -19.95
CA PRO A 135 2.37 -21.47 -19.57
C PRO A 135 1.19 -20.99 -18.72
N VAL A 136 1.55 -20.40 -17.57
CA VAL A 136 0.66 -20.05 -16.46
C VAL A 136 -0.38 -19.03 -16.93
N ALA A 137 -1.60 -19.49 -17.14
CA ALA A 137 -2.77 -18.63 -17.11
C ALA A 137 -2.81 -17.97 -15.72
N SER A 138 -2.99 -16.65 -15.68
CA SER A 138 -3.12 -15.83 -14.48
C SER A 138 -4.01 -16.52 -13.44
N SER A 139 -3.42 -17.02 -12.36
CA SER A 139 -4.20 -17.59 -11.26
C SER A 139 -5.18 -16.51 -10.77
N PRO A 140 -6.49 -16.83 -10.66
CA PRO A 140 -7.48 -15.87 -10.21
C PRO A 140 -7.08 -15.32 -8.84
N VAL A 141 -7.35 -14.04 -8.62
CA VAL A 141 -7.14 -13.40 -7.31
C VAL A 141 -8.06 -14.11 -6.31
N PRO A 142 -7.55 -14.63 -5.17
CA PRO A 142 -8.38 -15.24 -4.15
C PRO A 142 -9.46 -14.28 -3.64
N ALA A 143 -10.64 -14.79 -3.26
CA ALA A 143 -11.76 -13.96 -2.83
C ALA A 143 -11.40 -13.12 -1.60
N LEU A 144 -10.72 -13.74 -0.62
CA LEU A 144 -10.28 -13.05 0.59
C LEU A 144 -9.33 -11.88 0.32
N VAL A 145 -8.52 -11.93 -0.74
CA VAL A 145 -7.64 -10.81 -1.13
C VAL A 145 -8.45 -9.59 -1.53
N GLU A 146 -9.54 -9.78 -2.29
CA GLU A 146 -10.40 -8.66 -2.68
C GLU A 146 -11.18 -8.12 -1.48
N GLU A 147 -11.62 -9.00 -0.58
CA GLU A 147 -12.32 -8.60 0.64
C GLU A 147 -11.43 -7.77 1.59
N LEU A 148 -10.18 -8.18 1.81
CA LEU A 148 -9.24 -7.47 2.69
C LEU A 148 -8.47 -6.34 1.98
N ARG A 149 -8.71 -6.12 0.68
CA ARG A 149 -7.99 -5.13 -0.14
C ARG A 149 -8.00 -3.73 0.49
N ASP A 150 -9.14 -3.36 1.06
CA ASP A 150 -9.32 -2.06 1.74
C ASP A 150 -8.59 -1.99 3.07
N ASP A 151 -8.54 -3.09 3.83
CA ASP A 151 -7.84 -3.13 5.10
C ASP A 151 -6.32 -3.00 4.92
N PHE A 152 -5.75 -3.63 3.88
CA PHE A 152 -4.34 -3.45 3.53
C PHE A 152 -4.04 -2.03 3.03
N ALA A 153 -4.94 -1.45 2.23
CA ALA A 153 -4.84 -0.05 1.81
C ALA A 153 -4.90 0.92 3.00
N ALA A 154 -5.80 0.66 3.96
CA ALA A 154 -5.93 1.43 5.19
C ALA A 154 -4.70 1.28 6.08
N LEU A 155 -4.12 0.08 6.17
CA LEU A 155 -2.86 -0.16 6.88
C LEU A 155 -1.73 0.66 6.26
N GLY A 156 -1.64 0.70 4.93
CA GLY A 156 -0.64 1.50 4.24
C GLY A 156 -0.79 3.00 4.50
N TYR A 157 -2.02 3.50 4.53
CA TYR A 157 -2.28 4.87 4.94
C TYR A 157 -1.87 5.13 6.39
N ALA A 158 -2.27 4.27 7.33
CA ALA A 158 -1.91 4.39 8.74
C ALA A 158 -0.39 4.39 8.95
N PHE A 159 0.33 3.49 8.28
CA PHE A 159 1.79 3.40 8.33
C PHE A 159 2.44 4.71 7.88
N LEU A 160 1.97 5.33 6.78
CA LEU A 160 2.46 6.64 6.34
C LEU A 160 2.17 7.74 7.37
N GLN A 161 0.97 7.76 7.96
CA GLN A 161 0.62 8.75 8.98
C GLN A 161 1.53 8.65 10.20
N ILE A 162 1.79 7.44 10.70
CA ILE A 162 2.73 7.23 11.82
C ILE A 162 4.13 7.73 11.46
N GLN A 163 4.63 7.40 10.28
CA GLN A 163 5.95 7.88 9.84
C GLN A 163 6.04 9.40 9.72
N LEU A 164 4.96 10.06 9.31
CA LEU A 164 4.86 11.52 9.27
C LEU A 164 4.81 12.11 10.69
N MET A 165 4.02 11.51 11.59
CA MET A 165 3.86 11.97 12.97
C MET A 165 5.18 11.89 13.75
N THR A 166 5.86 10.74 13.72
CA THR A 166 7.14 10.54 14.42
C THR A 166 8.16 11.63 14.07
N ARG A 167 8.22 11.98 12.79
CA ARG A 167 9.12 13.00 12.25
C ARG A 167 8.72 14.42 12.62
N GLN A 168 7.44 14.77 12.47
CA GLN A 168 6.95 16.10 12.84
C GLN A 168 7.12 16.39 14.34
N LEU A 169 7.05 15.36 15.19
CA LEU A 169 7.28 15.46 16.62
C LEU A 169 8.76 15.31 17.01
N ARG A 170 9.66 15.14 16.03
CA ARG A 170 11.13 14.99 16.19
C ARG A 170 11.53 13.82 17.10
N TYR A 171 10.75 12.75 17.09
CA TYR A 171 11.10 11.50 17.77
C TYR A 171 11.82 10.55 16.82
N THR A 172 12.56 9.60 17.40
CA THR A 172 13.01 8.39 16.70
C THR A 172 11.87 7.39 16.69
N SER A 173 11.65 6.71 15.56
CA SER A 173 10.67 5.63 15.47
C SER A 173 11.09 4.46 16.35
N ASN A 174 10.18 3.96 17.18
CA ASN A 174 10.39 2.72 17.94
C ASN A 174 9.72 1.51 17.26
N LEU A 175 9.07 1.73 16.10
CA LEU A 175 8.48 0.67 15.31
C LEU A 175 9.57 -0.31 14.85
N ASP A 176 9.48 -1.56 15.30
CA ASP A 176 10.29 -2.65 14.80
C ASP A 176 9.83 -3.00 13.37
N LEU A 177 10.51 -2.41 12.38
CA LEU A 177 10.21 -2.61 10.97
C LEU A 177 10.42 -4.05 10.51
N LEU A 178 11.31 -4.81 11.16
CA LEU A 178 11.54 -6.21 10.82
C LEU A 178 10.34 -7.06 11.27
N GLN A 179 9.92 -6.89 12.53
CA GLN A 179 8.76 -7.57 13.07
C GLN A 179 7.49 -7.17 12.32
N PHE A 180 7.29 -5.87 12.07
CA PHE A 180 6.15 -5.37 11.30
C PHE A 180 6.13 -5.96 9.89
N GLY A 181 7.28 -6.02 9.21
CA GLY A 181 7.41 -6.63 7.89
C GLY A 181 7.04 -8.12 7.88
N GLN A 182 7.45 -8.88 8.91
CA GLN A 182 7.07 -10.28 9.07
C GLN A 182 5.56 -10.46 9.27
N GLN A 183 4.95 -9.65 10.14
CA GLN A 183 3.49 -9.67 10.37
C GLN A 183 2.73 -9.35 9.08
N LEU A 184 3.14 -8.29 8.37
CA LEU A 184 2.54 -7.84 7.11
C LEU A 184 2.62 -8.93 6.04
N THR A 185 3.79 -9.55 5.90
CA THR A 185 4.03 -10.64 4.95
C THR A 185 3.17 -11.85 5.29
N THR A 186 3.06 -12.21 6.57
CA THR A 186 2.26 -13.36 7.00
C THR A 186 0.77 -13.11 6.77
N ALA A 187 0.27 -11.90 7.06
CA ALA A 187 -1.10 -11.51 6.73
C ALA A 187 -1.38 -11.62 5.23
N ALA A 188 -0.47 -11.10 4.40
CA ALA A 188 -0.59 -11.12 2.95
C ALA A 188 -0.56 -12.55 2.37
N GLN A 189 0.32 -13.42 2.88
CA GLN A 189 0.40 -14.82 2.49
C GLN A 189 -0.85 -15.60 2.93
N ALA A 190 -1.36 -15.37 4.14
CA ALA A 190 -2.60 -15.98 4.61
C ALA A 190 -3.81 -15.55 3.76
N ALA A 191 -3.90 -14.27 3.39
CA ALA A 191 -4.93 -13.78 2.47
C ALA A 191 -4.85 -14.49 1.10
N LEU A 192 -3.63 -14.75 0.60
CA LEU A 192 -3.43 -15.50 -0.65
C LEU A 192 -3.76 -16.99 -0.53
N ALA A 193 -3.63 -17.55 0.66
CA ALA A 193 -4.02 -18.93 0.98
C ALA A 193 -5.52 -19.08 1.30
N ASP A 194 -6.29 -17.99 1.24
CA ASP A 194 -7.71 -17.93 1.63
C ASP A 194 -7.94 -18.29 3.13
N ASP A 195 -6.90 -18.15 3.97
CA ASP A 195 -6.99 -18.34 5.42
C ASP A 195 -7.35 -17.02 6.11
N ARG A 196 -8.66 -16.80 6.25
CA ARG A 196 -9.20 -15.61 6.91
C ARG A 196 -8.71 -15.43 8.33
N GLY A 197 -8.74 -16.50 9.13
CA GLY A 197 -8.43 -16.41 10.55
C GLY A 197 -6.99 -15.97 10.77
N GLU A 198 -6.06 -16.49 9.98
CA GLU A 198 -4.67 -16.07 10.05
C GLU A 198 -4.43 -14.68 9.43
N ALA A 199 -5.09 -14.36 8.31
CA ALA A 199 -4.96 -13.07 7.66
C ALA A 199 -5.42 -11.92 8.58
N GLU A 200 -6.64 -12.02 9.13
CA GLU A 200 -7.20 -11.01 10.03
C GLU A 200 -6.38 -10.87 11.32
N ARG A 201 -5.91 -11.99 11.89
CA ARG A 201 -5.06 -11.99 13.09
C ARG A 201 -3.77 -11.19 12.89
N TRP A 202 -3.05 -11.45 11.79
CA TRP A 202 -1.77 -10.77 11.54
C TRP A 202 -1.97 -9.33 11.06
N LEU A 203 -3.05 -9.06 10.32
CA LEU A 203 -3.40 -7.70 9.92
C LEU A 203 -3.74 -6.85 11.15
N GLN A 204 -4.50 -7.40 12.11
CA GLN A 204 -4.75 -6.75 13.40
C GLN A 204 -3.44 -6.49 14.15
N ALA A 205 -2.51 -7.46 14.18
CA ALA A 205 -1.21 -7.26 14.82
C ALA A 205 -0.40 -6.10 14.21
N CYS A 206 -0.48 -5.90 12.88
CA CYS A 206 0.11 -4.73 12.23
C CYS A 206 -0.54 -3.43 12.70
N PHE A 207 -1.88 -3.36 12.78
CA PHE A 207 -2.57 -2.18 13.30
C PHE A 207 -2.25 -1.91 14.77
N ASP A 208 -2.15 -2.95 15.60
CA ASP A 208 -1.77 -2.84 17.01
C ASP A 208 -0.35 -2.26 17.15
N ALA A 209 0.60 -2.71 16.32
CA ALA A 209 1.96 -2.17 16.31
C ALA A 209 1.98 -0.67 15.95
N LEU A 210 1.18 -0.25 14.97
CA LEU A 210 1.04 1.17 14.62
C LEU A 210 0.32 1.98 15.70
N GLY A 211 -0.68 1.40 16.36
CA GLY A 211 -1.37 2.01 17.48
C GLY A 211 -0.44 2.22 18.68
N GLN A 212 0.35 1.21 19.03
CA GLN A 212 1.35 1.29 20.09
C GLN A 212 2.42 2.35 19.79
N GLU A 213 2.89 2.42 18.55
CA GLU A 213 3.84 3.44 18.10
C GLU A 213 3.22 4.84 18.19
N ARG A 214 1.96 5.01 17.74
CA ARG A 214 1.21 6.27 17.91
C ARG A 214 1.14 6.68 19.37
N ASP A 215 0.76 5.76 20.24
CA ASP A 215 0.50 6.03 21.66
C ASP A 215 1.77 6.44 22.41
N HIS A 216 2.95 6.08 21.91
CA HIS A 216 4.23 6.58 22.43
C HIS A 216 4.41 8.09 22.21
N TYR A 217 3.89 8.63 21.10
CA TYR A 217 4.02 10.04 20.74
C TYR A 217 2.81 10.88 21.11
N TYR A 218 1.63 10.27 21.06
CA TYR A 218 0.36 10.94 21.19
C TYR A 218 -0.72 9.96 21.67
N SER A 219 -0.84 9.82 23.00
CA SER A 219 -1.75 8.87 23.66
C SER A 219 -3.18 9.41 23.84
N LEU A 220 -3.58 10.44 23.09
CA LEU A 220 -4.94 10.97 23.19
C LEU A 220 -5.91 10.11 22.38
N ASP A 221 -7.07 9.86 22.98
CA ASP A 221 -8.16 9.16 22.32
C ASP A 221 -8.61 9.93 21.07
N ALA A 222 -8.57 9.27 19.92
CA ALA A 222 -9.12 9.80 18.69
C ALA A 222 -10.58 9.36 18.55
N HIS A 223 -11.49 10.33 18.52
CA HIS A 223 -12.89 10.08 18.24
C HIS A 223 -13.20 10.52 16.80
N LEU A 224 -13.70 9.59 15.98
CA LEU A 224 -14.21 9.91 14.65
C LEU A 224 -15.67 10.36 14.79
N LEU A 225 -15.97 11.59 14.38
CA LEU A 225 -17.34 12.06 14.25
C LEU A 225 -17.73 12.08 12.77
N ASP A 226 -18.69 11.26 12.38
CA ASP A 226 -19.33 11.37 11.07
C ASP A 226 -20.43 12.45 11.15
N ILE A 227 -20.20 13.57 10.48
CA ILE A 227 -21.12 14.71 10.45
C ILE A 227 -21.68 14.82 9.03
N THR A 228 -22.90 14.33 8.84
CA THR A 228 -23.65 14.59 7.61
C THR A 228 -24.29 15.98 7.68
N LEU A 229 -23.73 16.95 6.95
CA LEU A 229 -24.28 18.30 6.87
C LEU A 229 -25.51 18.33 5.94
N LEU A 230 -26.66 18.72 6.50
CA LEU A 230 -27.91 18.80 5.77
C LEU A 230 -28.19 20.25 5.36
N ALA A 231 -28.25 20.51 4.06
CA ALA A 231 -28.95 21.68 3.54
C ALA A 231 -30.40 21.29 3.24
N PRO A 232 -31.40 22.19 3.47
CA PRO A 232 -32.80 21.93 3.10
C PRO A 232 -32.97 21.52 1.63
N THR A 233 -32.04 21.91 0.76
CA THR A 233 -32.03 21.67 -0.67
C THR A 233 -31.44 20.32 -1.10
N THR A 234 -30.68 19.61 -0.25
CA THR A 234 -29.91 18.42 -0.68
C THR A 234 -30.55 17.11 -0.26
N LEU A 235 -31.03 16.99 0.98
CA LEU A 235 -31.48 15.70 1.53
C LEU A 235 -32.80 15.72 2.33
N GLY A 236 -33.34 16.91 2.64
CA GLY A 236 -34.43 17.13 3.60
C GLY A 236 -35.48 16.01 3.68
N LYS A 237 -36.39 15.91 2.71
CA LYS A 237 -37.51 14.95 2.77
C LYS A 237 -37.09 13.48 2.65
N SER A 238 -36.10 13.17 1.81
CA SER A 238 -35.68 11.78 1.60
C SER A 238 -35.01 11.20 2.85
N LEU A 239 -34.18 11.99 3.53
CA LEU A 239 -33.51 11.56 4.74
C LEU A 239 -34.47 11.50 5.94
N THR A 240 -35.39 12.47 6.09
CA THR A 240 -36.43 12.41 7.12
C THR A 240 -37.25 11.12 7.01
N LEU A 241 -37.65 10.73 5.80
CA LEU A 241 -38.36 9.48 5.56
C LEU A 241 -37.54 8.23 5.89
N GLN A 242 -36.22 8.26 5.69
CA GLN A 242 -35.34 7.14 6.05
C GLN A 242 -35.18 7.01 7.57
N LEU A 243 -35.02 8.14 8.27
CA LEU A 243 -34.89 8.17 9.73
C LEU A 243 -36.18 7.74 10.45
N GLU A 244 -37.34 8.16 9.95
CA GLU A 244 -38.66 7.73 10.46
C GLU A 244 -38.88 6.22 10.30
N ARG A 245 -38.34 5.62 9.24
CA ARG A 245 -38.42 4.17 9.00
C ARG A 245 -37.46 3.37 9.88
N SER A 246 -36.27 3.89 10.17
CA SER A 246 -35.30 3.22 11.05
C SER A 246 -35.70 3.21 12.52
N GLY A 247 -36.58 4.12 12.95
CA GLY A 247 -37.08 4.20 14.33
C GLY A 247 -38.31 3.32 14.64
N GLN A 248 -38.75 2.48 13.70
CA GLN A 248 -39.93 1.61 13.83
C GLN A 248 -39.59 0.11 13.93
N ALA A 249 -38.30 -0.25 14.04
CA ALA A 249 -37.81 -1.59 14.36
C ALA A 249 -37.27 -1.64 15.79
#